data_AF-X1MVU5-F1
#
_entry.id   AF-X1MVU5-F1
#
_cell.length_a   1.000
_cell.length_b   1.000
_cell.length_c   1.000
_cell.angle_alpha   90.00
_cell.angle_beta   90.00
_cell.angle_gamma   90.00
#
_symmetry.space_group_name_H-M   'P 1'
#
loop_
_entity.id
_entity.type
_entity.pdbx_description
1 polymer ?
#
loop_
_entity_poly.entity_id
_entity_poly.type
_entity_poly.pdbx_seq_one_letter_code
_entity_poly.pdbx_strand_id
1 'polypeptide(L)'
;GKKSLADVYPQWLDFEVLQTGTNIWTTEPVPLPVPRLRREVGDQVQLIEILKVILSPNVNEAPDASRVSLKLLTKDFDSDPKEGPATIFTVSIEPESNGASYAYAFIEPYMFDLTDGCGHGYLVAVDTLYVGCASGGMASPTGGSGRIYWRFVSVNMAEFLGLIQSQMG
;
A
#
# COMPACT_ATOMS: atom_id res chain seq x y z
N GLY A 1 18.06 1.20 -25.77
CA GLY A 1 18.80 2.17 -24.95
C GLY A 1 19.16 1.54 -23.62
N LYS A 2 20.26 1.94 -22.98
CA LYS A 2 20.61 1.44 -21.65
C LYS A 2 19.52 1.86 -20.66
N LYS A 3 18.95 0.91 -19.91
CA LYS A 3 18.02 1.20 -18.81
C LYS A 3 18.76 2.05 -17.77
N SER A 4 18.09 3.06 -17.21
CA SER A 4 18.67 3.85 -16.12
C SER A 4 18.76 2.99 -14.86
N LEU A 5 19.63 3.35 -13.90
CA LEU A 5 19.74 2.59 -12.64
C LEU A 5 18.40 2.52 -11.89
N ALA A 6 17.57 3.56 -11.99
CA ALA A 6 16.24 3.61 -11.39
C ALA A 6 15.22 2.67 -12.07
N ASP A 7 15.48 2.24 -13.31
CA ASP A 7 14.68 1.24 -14.03
C ASP A 7 15.12 -0.21 -13.70
N VAL A 8 16.22 -0.38 -12.95
CA VAL A 8 16.84 -1.68 -12.69
C VAL A 8 16.81 -2.04 -11.20
N TYR A 9 17.09 -1.08 -10.32
CA TYR A 9 17.21 -1.31 -8.89
C TYR A 9 15.98 -0.85 -8.13
N PRO A 10 15.46 -1.67 -7.19
CA PRO A 10 14.39 -1.25 -6.29
C PRO A 10 14.76 0.03 -5.53
N GLN A 11 13.84 0.98 -5.54
CA GLN A 11 13.78 2.15 -4.68
C GLN A 11 12.76 1.90 -3.57
N TRP A 12 12.68 2.79 -2.58
CA TRP A 12 11.66 2.70 -1.53
C TRP A 12 10.96 4.03 -1.26
N LEU A 13 9.73 3.94 -0.74
CA LEU A 13 8.95 5.05 -0.19
C LEU A 13 8.44 4.64 1.19
N ASP A 14 8.64 5.51 2.17
CA ASP A 14 8.10 5.35 3.52
C ASP A 14 6.82 6.17 3.67
N PHE A 15 5.91 5.69 4.51
CA PHE A 15 4.68 6.39 4.83
C PHE A 15 4.23 6.08 6.26
N GLU A 16 3.36 6.93 6.76
CA GLU A 16 2.65 6.78 8.02
C GLU A 16 1.20 7.24 7.82
N VAL A 17 0.27 6.56 8.47
CA VAL A 17 -1.13 6.97 8.58
C VAL A 17 -1.51 6.95 10.05
N LEU A 18 -2.07 8.05 10.54
CA LEU A 18 -2.47 8.19 11.93
C LEU A 18 -3.91 8.68 12.00
N GLN A 19 -4.76 7.93 12.70
CA GLN A 19 -6.14 8.34 12.93
C GLN A 19 -6.19 9.49 13.92
N THR A 20 -7.11 10.42 13.70
CA THR A 20 -7.38 11.55 14.60
C THR A 20 -8.45 11.25 15.64
N GLY A 21 -9.12 10.10 15.53
CA GLY A 21 -10.15 9.61 16.44
C GLY A 21 -10.11 8.09 16.54
N THR A 22 -10.87 7.54 17.49
CA THR A 22 -11.00 6.09 17.69
C THR A 22 -12.00 5.49 16.70
N ASN A 23 -11.71 4.30 16.17
CA ASN A 23 -12.66 3.49 15.40
C ASN A 23 -13.20 4.18 14.14
N ILE A 24 -12.33 4.94 13.48
CA ILE A 24 -12.65 5.65 12.24
C ILE A 24 -11.90 5.06 11.05
N TRP A 25 -12.21 5.57 9.86
CA TRP A 25 -11.39 5.43 8.67
C TRP A 25 -10.55 6.70 8.49
N THR A 26 -9.29 6.55 8.12
CA THR A 26 -8.40 7.68 7.78
C THR A 26 -7.50 7.26 6.63
N THR A 27 -7.30 8.15 5.66
CA THR A 27 -6.44 7.93 4.51
C THR A 27 -5.37 9.00 4.44
N GLU A 28 -4.16 8.59 4.06
CA GLU A 28 -3.04 9.48 3.79
C GLU A 28 -2.54 9.28 2.35
N PRO A 29 -2.35 10.36 1.58
CA PRO A 29 -1.80 10.27 0.24
C PRO A 29 -0.29 9.99 0.29
N VAL A 30 0.16 9.09 -0.58
CA VAL A 30 1.57 8.79 -0.83
C VAL A 30 1.88 9.17 -2.28
N PRO A 31 2.37 10.40 -2.53
CA PRO A 31 2.72 10.85 -3.87
C PRO A 31 3.81 9.97 -4.47
N LEU A 32 3.57 9.46 -5.67
CA LEU A 32 4.54 8.64 -6.36
C LEU A 32 5.53 9.53 -7.14
N PRO A 33 6.83 9.19 -7.17
CA PRO A 33 7.84 9.94 -7.90
C PRO A 33 7.78 9.64 -9.40
N VAL A 34 6.58 9.58 -10.00
CA VAL A 34 6.41 9.36 -11.43
C VAL A 34 6.90 10.61 -12.17
N PRO A 35 7.94 10.52 -13.01
CA PRO A 35 8.38 11.65 -13.79
C PRO A 35 7.26 12.00 -14.77
N ARG A 36 6.73 13.24 -14.70
CA ARG A 36 5.85 13.80 -15.75
C ARG A 36 6.56 14.03 -17.08
N LEU A 37 7.75 13.46 -17.25
CA LEU A 37 8.60 13.60 -18.41
C LEU A 37 8.08 12.64 -19.48
N ARG A 38 7.43 13.19 -20.51
CA ARG A 38 7.32 12.53 -21.80
C ARG A 38 8.72 12.08 -22.19
N ARG A 39 9.03 10.79 -22.10
CA ARG A 39 10.13 10.26 -22.90
C ARG A 39 9.59 10.23 -24.32
N GLU A 40 9.94 11.26 -25.09
CA GLU A 40 9.50 11.53 -26.48
C GLU A 40 9.94 10.47 -27.50
N VAL A 41 10.14 9.21 -27.10
CA VAL A 41 10.60 8.13 -27.98
C VAL A 41 9.57 7.01 -27.99
N GLY A 42 8.50 7.21 -28.76
CA GLY A 42 7.49 6.19 -29.06
C GLY A 42 6.23 6.20 -28.19
N ASP A 43 5.34 5.24 -28.46
CA ASP A 43 4.04 5.04 -27.81
C ASP A 43 4.17 4.33 -26.44
N GLN A 44 5.15 4.75 -25.63
CA GLN A 44 5.47 4.13 -24.34
C GLN A 44 5.34 5.11 -23.17
N VAL A 45 4.85 4.60 -22.04
CA VAL A 45 4.64 5.33 -20.78
C VAL A 45 5.46 4.66 -19.68
N GLN A 46 6.11 5.48 -18.84
CA GLN A 46 6.83 4.98 -17.66
C GLN A 46 5.87 4.93 -16.46
N LEU A 47 5.82 3.78 -15.80
CA LEU A 47 5.00 3.50 -14.63
C LEU A 47 5.86 3.04 -13.47
N ILE A 48 5.22 2.94 -12.31
CA ILE A 48 5.78 2.28 -11.14
C ILE A 48 5.34 0.82 -11.11
N GLU A 49 6.29 -0.04 -10.82
CA GLU A 49 6.08 -1.45 -10.49
C GLU A 49 6.41 -1.66 -9.02
N ILE A 50 5.42 -2.03 -8.21
CA ILE A 50 5.60 -2.37 -6.80
C ILE A 50 6.05 -3.82 -6.69
N LEU A 51 7.20 -4.01 -6.07
CA LEU A 51 7.81 -5.32 -5.91
C LEU A 51 7.48 -5.93 -4.55
N LYS A 52 7.37 -5.10 -3.52
CA LYS A 52 7.20 -5.55 -2.14
C LYS A 52 6.60 -4.43 -1.30
N VAL A 53 5.76 -4.79 -0.35
CA VAL A 53 5.19 -3.87 0.63
C VAL A 53 5.47 -4.39 2.02
N ILE A 54 5.78 -3.47 2.92
CA ILE A 54 5.92 -3.71 4.36
C ILE A 54 4.87 -2.83 5.05
N LEU A 55 3.92 -3.44 5.76
CA LEU A 55 2.89 -2.73 6.54
C LEU A 55 3.02 -3.05 8.02
N SER A 56 2.92 -2.04 8.87
CA SER A 56 3.09 -2.14 10.32
C SER A 56 1.93 -1.43 11.02
N PRO A 57 0.78 -2.10 11.20
CA PRO A 57 -0.30 -1.57 12.03
C PRO A 57 0.20 -1.34 13.46
N ASN A 58 -0.15 -0.22 14.07
CA ASN A 58 0.18 0.06 15.45
C ASN A 58 -0.77 -0.70 16.38
N VAL A 59 -0.19 -1.59 17.18
CA VAL A 59 -0.91 -2.51 18.09
C VAL A 59 -0.53 -2.32 19.55
N ASN A 60 0.26 -1.29 19.88
CA ASN A 60 0.78 -1.08 21.24
C ASN A 60 -0.32 -0.93 22.30
N GLU A 61 -1.57 -0.64 21.89
CA GLU A 61 -2.73 -0.47 22.77
C GLU A 61 -3.98 -1.19 22.26
N ALA A 62 -3.85 -2.19 21.39
CA ALA A 62 -4.99 -2.90 20.81
C ALA A 62 -5.62 -3.86 21.84
N PRO A 63 -6.84 -3.58 22.36
CA PRO A 63 -7.49 -4.48 23.32
C PRO A 63 -7.98 -5.77 22.66
N ASP A 64 -8.41 -6.73 23.45
CA ASP A 64 -9.01 -7.97 22.94
C ASP A 64 -10.20 -7.68 22.01
N ALA A 65 -10.34 -8.47 20.95
CA ALA A 65 -11.39 -8.31 19.93
C ALA A 65 -11.42 -6.93 19.26
N SER A 66 -10.31 -6.18 19.34
CA SER A 66 -10.09 -5.01 18.50
C SER A 66 -9.59 -5.42 17.13
N ARG A 67 -9.60 -4.45 16.21
CA ARG A 67 -9.03 -4.59 14.88
C ARG A 67 -8.29 -3.34 14.50
N VAL A 68 -7.12 -3.51 13.89
CA VAL A 68 -6.44 -2.45 13.14
C VAL A 68 -6.11 -3.00 11.74
N SER A 69 -6.56 -2.31 10.72
CA SER A 69 -6.37 -2.68 9.32
C SER A 69 -5.67 -1.56 8.57
N LEU A 70 -4.58 -1.90 7.86
CA LEU A 70 -3.94 -1.00 6.91
C LEU A 70 -4.19 -1.50 5.48
N LYS A 71 -4.50 -0.56 4.58
CA LYS A 71 -4.75 -0.83 3.17
C LYS A 71 -3.92 0.07 2.29
N LEU A 72 -3.29 -0.51 1.27
CA LEU A 72 -2.65 0.23 0.18
C LEU A 72 -3.60 0.28 -1.02
N LEU A 73 -3.91 1.49 -1.47
CA LEU A 73 -5.00 1.77 -2.42
C LEU A 73 -4.51 2.64 -3.58
N THR A 74 -5.17 2.54 -4.74
CA THR A 74 -4.92 3.39 -5.92
C THR A 74 -5.81 4.63 -5.98
N LYS A 75 -6.85 4.71 -5.13
CA LYS A 75 -7.74 5.87 -5.01
C LYS A 75 -8.12 6.11 -3.54
N ASP A 76 -8.54 7.34 -3.27
CA ASP A 76 -9.06 7.73 -1.96
C ASP A 76 -10.50 7.23 -1.77
N PHE A 77 -10.89 7.03 -0.51
CA PHE A 77 -12.23 6.61 -0.14
C PHE A 77 -12.69 7.34 1.13
N ASP A 78 -13.97 7.72 1.18
CA ASP A 78 -14.58 8.38 2.34
C ASP A 78 -14.79 7.44 3.55
N SER A 79 -14.71 6.12 3.33
CA SER A 79 -14.92 5.08 4.35
C SER A 79 -14.11 3.83 4.02
N ASP A 80 -13.88 2.96 5.01
CA ASP A 80 -13.12 1.70 4.85
C ASP A 80 -13.69 0.86 3.70
N PRO A 81 -12.98 0.78 2.55
CA PRO A 81 -13.50 0.11 1.37
C PRO A 81 -13.39 -1.40 1.53
N LYS A 82 -14.33 -2.12 0.92
CA LYS A 82 -14.16 -3.57 0.70
C LYS A 82 -13.02 -3.81 -0.29
N GLU A 83 -12.40 -4.98 -0.20
CA GLU A 83 -11.41 -5.43 -1.18
C GLU A 83 -11.99 -5.34 -2.60
N GLY A 84 -11.20 -4.83 -3.53
CA GLY A 84 -11.65 -4.55 -4.88
C GLY A 84 -10.50 -4.08 -5.78
N PRO A 85 -10.80 -3.64 -7.01
CA PRO A 85 -9.79 -3.34 -8.02
C PRO A 85 -8.83 -2.20 -7.64
N ALA A 86 -9.29 -1.31 -6.75
CA ALA A 86 -8.47 -0.23 -6.21
C ALA A 86 -7.64 -0.61 -4.97
N THR A 87 -7.76 -1.84 -4.47
CA THR A 87 -6.99 -2.33 -3.32
C THR A 87 -5.82 -3.17 -3.79
N ILE A 88 -4.59 -2.72 -3.50
CA ILE A 88 -3.36 -3.41 -3.87
C ILE A 88 -3.02 -4.46 -2.81
N PHE A 89 -3.12 -4.08 -1.53
CA PHE A 89 -2.76 -4.94 -0.41
C PHE A 89 -3.47 -4.50 0.87
N THR A 90 -3.88 -5.46 1.69
CA THR A 90 -4.50 -5.22 3.00
C THR A 90 -3.82 -6.12 4.03
N VAL A 91 -3.50 -5.54 5.19
CA VAL A 91 -3.18 -6.30 6.40
C VAL A 91 -4.15 -5.90 7.50
N SER A 92 -4.63 -6.88 8.24
CA SER A 92 -5.49 -6.69 9.41
C SER A 92 -4.93 -7.49 10.57
N ILE A 93 -4.88 -6.88 11.73
CA ILE A 93 -4.54 -7.55 12.98
C ILE A 93 -5.77 -7.49 13.88
N GLU A 94 -6.18 -8.66 14.36
CA GLU A 94 -7.28 -8.86 15.28
C GLU A 94 -6.75 -9.66 16.47
N PRO A 95 -6.42 -9.01 17.60
CA PRO A 95 -5.97 -9.73 18.79
C PRO A 95 -7.11 -10.60 19.36
N GLU A 96 -6.91 -11.91 19.34
CA GLU A 96 -7.84 -12.88 19.94
C GLU A 96 -7.35 -13.36 21.31
N SER A 97 -8.24 -13.35 22.30
CA SER A 97 -7.93 -13.86 23.63
C SER A 97 -8.04 -15.36 23.76
N ASN A 98 -7.02 -15.96 24.38
CA ASN A 98 -6.99 -17.37 24.74
C ASN A 98 -6.88 -17.56 26.26
N GLY A 99 -7.62 -16.75 27.05
CA GLY A 99 -7.71 -16.87 28.51
C GLY A 99 -7.07 -15.74 29.31
N ALA A 100 -6.81 -15.99 30.61
CA ALA A 100 -6.60 -14.99 31.66
C ALA A 100 -5.16 -14.42 31.78
N SER A 101 -4.35 -14.40 30.72
CA SER A 101 -3.00 -13.82 30.77
C SER A 101 -2.69 -13.03 29.50
N TYR A 102 -2.48 -11.72 29.68
CA TYR A 102 -2.29 -10.74 28.63
C TYR A 102 -0.80 -10.50 28.38
N ALA A 103 -0.32 -10.89 27.20
CA ALA A 103 0.89 -10.36 26.58
C ALA A 103 0.90 -10.78 25.11
N TYR A 104 0.32 -9.97 24.22
CA TYR A 104 0.58 -10.13 22.78
C TYR A 104 1.88 -9.39 22.44
N ALA A 105 2.92 -10.14 22.10
CA ALA A 105 4.10 -9.59 21.45
C ALA A 105 3.91 -9.77 19.95
N PHE A 106 3.42 -8.74 19.27
CA PHE A 106 3.46 -8.70 17.81
C PHE A 106 4.87 -8.29 17.40
N ILE A 107 5.65 -9.27 16.95
CA ILE A 107 6.98 -9.03 16.39
C ILE A 107 6.80 -8.80 14.89
N GLU A 108 7.36 -7.67 14.46
CA GLU A 108 7.73 -7.33 13.08
C GLU A 108 6.67 -6.77 12.13
N PRO A 109 7.13 -5.96 11.16
CA PRO A 109 6.25 -5.43 10.14
C PRO A 109 5.90 -6.54 9.13
N TYR A 110 4.66 -6.55 8.66
CA TYR A 110 4.17 -7.54 7.70
C TYR A 110 4.72 -7.25 6.31
N MET A 111 5.68 -8.07 5.90
CA MET A 111 6.30 -7.99 4.58
C MET A 111 5.59 -8.94 3.60
N PHE A 112 5.15 -8.41 2.47
CA PHE A 112 4.56 -9.18 1.39
C PHE A 112 5.31 -8.95 0.09
N ASP A 113 5.71 -10.06 -0.54
CA ASP A 113 6.30 -10.06 -1.88
C ASP A 113 5.18 -10.02 -2.92
N LEU A 114 5.17 -8.99 -3.76
CA LEU A 114 4.17 -8.80 -4.80
C LEU A 114 4.67 -9.27 -6.17
N THR A 115 5.77 -10.03 -6.21
CA THR A 115 6.30 -10.54 -7.47
C THR A 115 5.67 -11.86 -7.92
N ASP A 116 5.57 -12.04 -9.23
CA ASP A 116 5.02 -13.22 -9.93
C ASP A 116 5.95 -14.46 -9.91
N GLY A 117 7.03 -14.45 -9.12
CA GLY A 117 8.07 -15.47 -9.14
C GLY A 117 9.05 -15.38 -10.31
N CYS A 118 8.75 -14.58 -11.34
CA CYS A 118 9.69 -14.19 -12.41
C CYS A 118 10.38 -12.84 -12.11
N GLY A 119 10.03 -12.22 -10.98
CA GLY A 119 10.54 -10.92 -10.57
C GLY A 119 9.79 -9.73 -11.19
N HIS A 120 8.58 -9.93 -11.70
CA HIS A 120 7.66 -8.85 -12.06
C HIS A 120 6.67 -8.60 -10.93
N GLY A 121 6.52 -7.34 -10.52
CA GLY A 121 5.64 -6.90 -9.47
C GLY A 121 4.29 -6.36 -9.97
N TYR A 122 3.58 -5.69 -9.08
CA TYR A 122 2.29 -5.07 -9.35
C TYR A 122 2.46 -3.71 -10.06
N LEU A 123 1.89 -3.56 -11.25
CA LEU A 123 1.95 -2.30 -12.00
C LEU A 123 0.96 -1.27 -11.46
N VAL A 124 1.40 -0.03 -11.31
CA VAL A 124 0.59 1.07 -10.80
C VAL A 124 0.53 2.19 -11.82
N ALA A 125 -0.69 2.53 -12.23
CA ALA A 125 -0.98 3.53 -13.25
C ALA A 125 -1.66 4.78 -12.66
N VAL A 126 -1.24 5.19 -11.46
CA VAL A 126 -1.72 6.40 -10.78
C VAL A 126 -0.55 7.26 -10.30
N ASP A 127 -0.81 8.55 -10.08
CA ASP A 127 0.19 9.50 -9.59
C ASP A 127 0.36 9.47 -8.06
N THR A 128 -0.68 9.00 -7.36
CA THR A 128 -0.75 8.99 -5.89
C THR A 128 -1.35 7.67 -5.45
N LEU A 129 -0.66 6.97 -4.56
CA LEU A 129 -1.27 5.87 -3.79
C LEU A 129 -1.89 6.45 -2.52
N TYR A 130 -2.79 5.70 -1.91
CA TYR A 130 -3.39 6.06 -0.63
C TYR A 130 -3.15 4.93 0.35
N VAL A 131 -2.76 5.29 1.57
CA VAL A 131 -2.67 4.34 2.68
C VAL A 131 -3.82 4.64 3.61
N GLY A 132 -4.73 3.67 3.74
CA GLY A 132 -5.88 3.76 4.61
C GLY A 132 -5.69 2.99 5.90
N CYS A 133 -6.19 3.53 7.00
CA CYS A 133 -6.24 2.86 8.30
C CYS A 133 -7.69 2.80 8.78
N ALA A 134 -8.19 1.57 9.00
CA ALA A 134 -9.45 1.31 9.67
C ALA A 134 -9.17 0.72 11.05
N SER A 135 -9.98 1.10 12.04
CA SER A 135 -9.91 0.49 13.37
C SER A 135 -11.30 0.18 13.94
N GLY A 136 -11.35 -0.76 14.87
CA GLY A 136 -12.55 -1.13 15.62
C GLY A 136 -12.19 -1.63 17.01
N GLY A 137 -13.00 -1.30 18.03
CA GLY A 137 -12.75 -1.69 19.42
C GLY A 137 -11.57 -0.97 20.11
N MET A 138 -10.98 0.07 19.50
CA MET A 138 -9.85 0.82 20.06
C MET A 138 -10.33 1.90 21.05
N ALA A 139 -9.54 2.12 22.12
CA ALA A 139 -9.78 3.14 23.13
C ALA A 139 -9.03 4.47 22.87
N SER A 140 -7.99 4.41 22.04
CA SER A 140 -7.16 5.55 21.60
C SER A 140 -7.06 5.57 20.06
N PRO A 141 -6.84 6.74 19.44
CA PRO A 141 -6.54 6.79 18.01
C PRO A 141 -5.30 5.95 17.71
N THR A 142 -5.37 5.16 16.63
CA THR A 142 -4.26 4.30 16.19
C THR A 142 -3.87 4.62 14.76
N GLY A 143 -2.95 3.86 14.20
CA GLY A 143 -2.45 4.10 12.86
C GLY A 143 -1.53 2.99 12.44
N GLY A 144 -0.57 3.34 11.60
CA GLY A 144 0.54 2.48 11.28
C GLY A 144 1.45 3.09 10.25
N SER A 145 2.54 2.39 9.97
CA SER A 145 3.56 2.85 9.04
C SER A 145 3.99 1.73 8.13
N GLY A 146 4.69 2.08 7.06
CA GLY A 146 5.14 1.08 6.12
C GLY A 146 6.13 1.60 5.11
N ARG A 147 6.54 0.66 4.24
CA ARG A 147 7.49 0.89 3.16
C ARG A 147 7.04 0.17 1.89
N ILE A 148 7.08 0.87 0.78
CA ILE A 148 6.84 0.32 -0.57
C ILE A 148 8.18 0.22 -1.28
N TYR A 149 8.55 -0.97 -1.75
CA TYR A 149 9.68 -1.16 -2.66
C TYR A 149 9.19 -1.18 -4.09
N TRP A 150 9.80 -0.37 -4.94
CA TRP A 150 9.29 -0.12 -6.29
C TRP A 150 10.42 0.11 -7.29
N ARG A 151 10.13 -0.01 -8.59
CA ARG A 151 11.05 0.42 -9.66
C ARG A 151 10.25 1.02 -10.82
N PHE A 152 10.94 1.70 -11.73
CA PHE A 152 10.31 2.12 -12.98
C PHE A 152 10.25 1.01 -14.01
N VAL A 153 9.15 0.97 -14.75
CA VAL A 153 8.95 0.10 -15.91
C VAL A 153 8.33 0.91 -17.05
N SER A 154 8.68 0.58 -18.29
CA SER A 154 8.08 1.19 -19.47
C SER A 154 7.13 0.19 -20.12
N VAL A 155 5.88 0.61 -20.30
CA VAL A 155 4.81 -0.16 -20.97
C VAL A 155 4.36 0.59 -22.22
N ASN A 156 3.67 -0.08 -23.13
CA ASN A 156 3.06 0.63 -24.25
C ASN A 156 1.77 1.38 -23.82
N MET A 157 1.32 2.34 -24.62
CA MET A 157 0.15 3.17 -24.31
C MET A 157 -1.15 2.35 -24.21
N ALA A 158 -1.31 1.33 -25.06
CA ALA A 158 -2.51 0.48 -25.03
C ALA A 158 -2.62 -0.32 -23.72
N GLU A 159 -1.50 -0.88 -23.24
CA GLU A 159 -1.38 -1.55 -21.95
C GLU A 159 -1.65 -0.58 -20.81
N PHE A 160 -1.07 0.62 -20.85
CA PHE A 160 -1.31 1.66 -19.85
C PHE A 160 -2.79 2.01 -19.70
N LEU A 161 -3.51 2.18 -20.81
CA LEU A 161 -4.96 2.46 -20.77
C LEU A 161 -5.74 1.30 -20.16
N GLY A 162 -5.38 0.06 -20.47
CA GLY A 162 -5.99 -1.14 -19.86
C GLY A 162 -5.74 -1.21 -18.35
N LEU A 163 -4.52 -0.88 -17.90
CA LEU A 163 -4.16 -0.85 -16.48
C LEU A 163 -4.99 0.19 -15.72
N ILE A 164 -5.12 1.41 -16.25
CA ILE A 164 -5.96 2.46 -15.63
C ILE A 164 -7.39 1.97 -15.44
N GLN A 165 -7.99 1.38 -16.47
CA GLN A 165 -9.37 0.88 -16.39
C GLN A 165 -9.53 -0.20 -15.31
N SER A 166 -8.55 -1.10 -15.19
CA SER A 166 -8.58 -2.14 -14.16
C SER A 166 -8.48 -1.60 -12.73
N GLN A 167 -7.83 -0.44 -12.52
CA GLN A 167 -7.54 0.11 -11.19
C GLN A 167 -8.58 1.12 -10.69
N MET A 168 -9.44 1.64 -11.57
CA MET A 168 -10.49 2.61 -11.21
C MET A 168 -11.87 1.98 -10.98
N GLY A 169 -12.05 0.71 -11.34
CA GLY A 169 -13.29 -0.04 -11.18
C GLY A 169 -13.85 -0.08 -9.76
#